data_AF-A0A7R9JCY2-F1
#
_entry.id   AF-A0A7R9JCY2-F1
#
_cell.length_a   1.000
_cell.length_b   1.000
_cell.length_c   1.000
_cell.angle_alpha   90.00
_cell.angle_beta   90.00
_cell.angle_gamma   90.00
#
_symmetry.space_group_name_H-M   'P 1'
#
loop_
_entity.id
_entity.type
_entity.pdbx_description
1 polymer ?
#
loop_
_entity_poly.entity_id
_entity_poly.type
_entity_poly.pdbx_seq_one_letter_code
_entity_poly.pdbx_strand_id
1 'polypeptide(L)'
;MKGWGILFSHPSDFTPVCTTELARVANLTPEFEKRGVKVIALSCDSVDSHAKWIKARLELCCKMNRWGVSPICAQDIKSYAGRADEGFPYPIIADESRALAVQLGMLDPVERDKDGLPLTCRAVFIIGPEKTLRLSVLYPATTGRSF
;
A
#
# COMPACT_ATOMS: atom_id res chain seq x y z
N MET A 1 -14.58 4.92 -19.41
CA MET A 1 -13.13 5.16 -19.19
C MET A 1 -12.37 3.84 -19.30
N LYS A 2 -11.53 3.68 -20.32
CA LYS A 2 -10.58 2.54 -20.44
C LYS A 2 -9.19 3.08 -20.11
N GLY A 3 -8.47 2.46 -19.19
CA GLY A 3 -7.13 2.87 -18.74
C GLY A 3 -6.43 1.70 -18.06
N TRP A 4 -5.13 1.84 -17.84
CA TRP A 4 -4.33 0.82 -17.16
C TRP A 4 -4.56 0.89 -15.65
N GLY A 5 -4.46 -0.27 -14.98
CA GLY A 5 -4.62 -0.39 -13.55
C GLY A 5 -3.46 -1.15 -12.92
N ILE A 6 -3.00 -0.71 -11.76
CA ILE A 6 -2.12 -1.47 -10.87
C ILE A 6 -2.90 -1.73 -9.59
N LEU A 7 -3.12 -3.00 -9.28
CA LEU A 7 -3.63 -3.45 -7.99
C LEU A 7 -2.47 -4.08 -7.25
N PHE A 8 -2.14 -3.59 -6.05
CA PHE A 8 -1.10 -4.19 -5.23
C PHE A 8 -1.62 -4.45 -3.81
N SER A 9 -1.26 -5.59 -3.24
CA SER A 9 -1.65 -5.94 -1.87
C SER A 9 -0.52 -5.71 -0.89
N HIS A 10 -0.86 -5.53 0.39
CA HIS A 10 0.08 -5.53 1.50
C HIS A 10 -0.45 -6.38 2.67
N PRO A 11 0.42 -7.09 3.40
CA PRO A 11 -0.01 -8.02 4.44
C PRO A 11 -0.86 -7.41 5.55
N SER A 12 -0.42 -6.28 6.12
CA SER A 12 -1.14 -5.59 7.18
C SER A 12 -0.70 -4.14 7.33
N ASP A 13 -1.64 -3.28 7.71
CA ASP A 13 -1.43 -1.90 8.13
C ASP A 13 -0.45 -1.79 9.31
N PHE A 14 0.11 -0.60 9.52
CA PHE A 14 1.03 -0.31 10.65
C PHE A 14 2.33 -1.15 10.70
N THR A 15 2.68 -1.86 9.64
CA THR A 15 3.96 -2.59 9.55
C THR A 15 5.05 -1.76 8.84
N PRO A 16 6.34 -1.93 9.22
CA PRO A 16 7.42 -1.07 8.73
C PRO A 16 7.66 -1.19 7.23
N VAL A 17 7.65 -2.41 6.68
CA VAL A 17 7.88 -2.65 5.24
C VAL A 17 6.71 -2.16 4.39
N CYS A 18 5.45 -2.39 4.81
CA CYS A 18 4.29 -1.89 4.07
C CYS A 18 4.26 -0.36 4.05
N THR A 19 4.70 0.27 5.14
CA THR A 19 4.78 1.73 5.22
C THR A 19 5.73 2.29 4.16
N THR A 20 6.93 1.71 3.99
CA THR A 20 7.90 2.21 3.00
C THR A 20 7.43 1.96 1.56
N GLU A 21 6.77 0.82 1.30
CA GLU A 21 6.22 0.48 -0.01
C GLU A 21 5.09 1.43 -0.45
N LEU A 22 4.07 1.64 0.39
CA LEU A 22 2.95 2.52 0.03
C LEU A 22 3.42 3.95 -0.18
N ALA A 23 4.32 4.40 0.67
CA ALA A 23 4.91 5.71 0.53
C ALA A 23 5.64 5.80 -0.83
N ARG A 24 6.45 4.80 -1.21
CA ARG A 24 7.18 4.78 -2.48
C ARG A 24 6.24 4.89 -3.67
N VAL A 25 5.13 4.15 -3.62
CA VAL A 25 4.07 4.22 -4.62
C VAL A 25 3.44 5.61 -4.68
N ALA A 26 3.20 6.25 -3.52
CA ALA A 26 2.64 7.61 -3.47
C ALA A 26 3.55 8.64 -4.16
N ASN A 27 4.86 8.52 -3.97
CA ASN A 27 5.85 9.35 -4.68
C ASN A 27 5.87 9.09 -6.20
N LEU A 28 5.55 7.87 -6.62
CA LEU A 28 5.51 7.47 -8.03
C LEU A 28 4.14 7.71 -8.69
N THR A 29 3.10 8.07 -7.93
CA THR A 29 1.76 8.32 -8.48
C THR A 29 1.77 9.29 -9.67
N PRO A 30 2.49 10.43 -9.64
CA PRO A 30 2.55 11.34 -10.80
C PRO A 30 3.11 10.68 -12.07
N GLU A 31 4.06 9.76 -11.91
CA GLU A 31 4.64 8.99 -13.01
C GLU A 31 3.64 7.96 -13.56
N PHE A 32 2.84 7.32 -12.70
CA PHE A 32 1.76 6.43 -13.13
C PHE A 32 0.64 7.20 -13.85
N GLU A 33 0.23 8.34 -13.31
CA GLU A 33 -0.78 9.22 -13.91
C GLU A 33 -0.37 9.72 -15.30
N LYS A 34 0.89 10.14 -15.46
CA LYS A 34 1.46 10.54 -16.77
C LYS A 34 1.36 9.41 -17.82
N ARG A 35 1.37 8.15 -17.39
CA ARG A 35 1.24 6.97 -18.26
C ARG A 35 -0.21 6.49 -18.40
N GLY A 36 -1.18 7.20 -17.83
CA GLY A 36 -2.59 6.80 -17.84
C GLY A 36 -2.87 5.55 -17.00
N VAL A 37 -2.05 5.32 -15.97
CA VAL A 37 -2.15 4.19 -15.03
C VAL A 37 -2.79 4.67 -13.75
N LYS A 38 -3.84 3.96 -13.30
CA LYS A 38 -4.46 4.15 -11.99
C LYS A 38 -3.91 3.13 -11.02
N VAL A 39 -3.65 3.55 -9.79
CA VAL A 39 -3.12 2.68 -8.74
C VAL A 39 -4.17 2.46 -7.66
N ILE A 40 -4.25 1.25 -7.12
CA ILE A 40 -5.10 0.89 -5.98
C ILE A 40 -4.37 -0.12 -5.09
N ALA A 41 -4.43 0.09 -3.77
CA ALA A 41 -3.89 -0.83 -2.78
C ALA A 41 -4.98 -1.75 -2.21
N LEU A 42 -4.60 -2.87 -1.61
CA LEU A 42 -5.52 -3.81 -0.95
C LEU A 42 -4.87 -4.44 0.29
N SER A 43 -5.64 -4.59 1.36
CA SER A 43 -5.26 -5.44 2.49
C SER A 43 -6.48 -6.03 3.18
N CYS A 44 -6.28 -6.94 4.12
CA CYS A 44 -7.36 -7.57 4.88
C CYS A 44 -7.75 -6.79 6.15
N ASP A 45 -7.16 -5.62 6.39
CA ASP A 45 -7.56 -4.75 7.49
C ASP A 45 -8.84 -3.96 7.12
N SER A 46 -9.48 -3.37 8.13
CA SER A 46 -10.71 -2.60 7.96
C SER A 46 -10.49 -1.20 7.39
N VAL A 47 -11.54 -0.60 6.83
CA VAL A 47 -11.52 0.79 6.35
C VAL A 47 -11.11 1.77 7.45
N ASP A 48 -11.56 1.53 8.68
CA ASP A 48 -11.18 2.33 9.85
C ASP A 48 -9.68 2.22 10.18
N SER A 49 -9.09 1.04 9.99
CA SER A 49 -7.65 0.84 10.13
C SER A 49 -6.88 1.67 9.10
N HIS A 50 -7.28 1.60 7.82
CA HIS A 50 -6.64 2.36 6.75
C HIS A 50 -6.73 3.86 7.02
N ALA A 51 -7.90 4.36 7.42
CA ALA A 51 -8.11 5.77 7.71
C ALA A 51 -7.23 6.24 8.87
N LYS A 52 -7.14 5.46 9.95
CA LYS A 52 -6.24 5.74 11.09
C LYS A 52 -4.77 5.70 10.67
N TRP A 53 -4.40 4.76 9.81
CA TRP A 53 -3.03 4.62 9.35
C TRP A 53 -2.59 5.79 8.47
N ILE A 54 -3.42 6.16 7.49
CA ILE A 54 -3.22 7.35 6.64
C ILE A 54 -3.13 8.61 7.52
N LYS A 55 -4.07 8.79 8.45
CA LYS A 55 -4.09 9.94 9.35
C LYS A 55 -2.87 10.01 10.26
N ALA A 56 -2.47 8.90 10.88
CA ALA A 56 -1.29 8.83 11.74
C ALA A 56 -0.01 9.22 10.99
N ARG A 57 0.07 8.89 9.70
CA ARG A 57 1.22 9.24 8.85
C ARG A 57 1.19 10.68 8.34
N LEU A 58 0.01 11.21 8.00
CA LEU A 58 -0.16 12.64 7.70
C LEU A 58 0.14 13.53 8.91
N GLU A 59 -0.29 13.14 10.12
CA GLU A 59 -0.07 13.91 11.35
C GLU A 59 1.39 13.89 11.86
N LEU A 60 2.13 12.80 11.61
CA LEU A 60 3.57 12.73 11.87
C LEU A 60 4.34 13.78 11.06
N CYS A 61 3.87 14.10 9.85
CA CYS A 61 4.44 15.16 9.02
C CYS A 61 4.27 16.56 9.65
N CYS A 62 3.13 16.83 10.31
CA CYS A 62 2.86 18.14 10.91
C CYS A 62 3.56 18.37 12.26
N LYS A 63 3.90 17.33 13.02
CA LYS A 63 4.49 17.47 14.38
C LYS A 63 6.02 17.64 14.40
N MET A 64 6.68 17.69 13.24
CA MET A 64 8.15 17.71 13.13
C MET A 64 8.86 19.04 13.38
N ASN A 65 8.16 20.09 13.82
CA ASN A 65 8.78 21.40 14.08
C ASN A 65 9.26 21.62 15.52
N ARG A 66 9.42 20.60 16.39
CA ARG A 66 9.75 20.88 17.80
C ARG A 66 10.75 20.00 18.57
N TRP A 67 10.99 18.72 18.29
CA TRP A 67 11.94 17.93 19.11
C TRP A 67 12.62 16.79 18.33
N GLY A 68 13.95 16.84 18.22
CA GLY A 68 14.76 15.82 17.56
C GLY A 68 14.90 14.54 18.39
N VAL A 69 14.56 13.40 17.79
CA VAL A 69 14.81 12.05 18.34
C VAL A 69 15.14 11.03 17.21
N SER A 70 16.09 10.14 17.54
CA SER A 70 16.79 8.99 16.88
C SER A 70 16.17 8.14 15.73
N PRO A 71 16.98 7.32 15.00
CA PRO A 71 17.08 7.35 13.52
C PRO A 71 16.56 6.12 12.71
N ILE A 72 15.64 5.28 13.19
CA ILE A 72 15.12 4.17 12.36
C ILE A 72 13.63 4.28 11.98
N CYS A 73 12.91 5.26 12.53
CA CYS A 73 11.49 5.49 12.23
C CYS A 73 11.20 6.88 11.61
N ALA A 74 12.20 7.76 11.52
CA ALA A 74 12.01 9.20 11.29
C ALA A 74 12.58 9.73 9.97
N GLN A 75 13.37 8.94 9.22
CA GLN A 75 13.97 9.40 7.96
C GLN A 75 13.01 9.38 6.75
N ASP A 76 11.89 8.67 6.83
CA ASP A 76 10.91 8.61 5.72
C ASP A 76 10.05 9.88 5.61
N ILE A 77 10.02 10.72 6.65
CA ILE A 77 9.13 11.90 6.68
C ILE A 77 9.66 13.05 5.80
N LYS A 78 10.98 13.17 5.61
CA LYS A 78 11.55 14.20 4.73
C LYS A 78 11.50 13.84 3.24
N SER A 79 11.33 12.57 2.88
CA SER A 79 11.34 12.12 1.48
C SER A 79 9.94 11.91 0.87
N TYR A 80 8.88 11.82 1.69
CA TYR A 80 7.54 11.47 1.21
C TYR A 80 6.55 12.61 1.00
N ALA A 81 6.83 13.83 1.47
CA ALA A 81 5.79 14.85 1.55
C ALA A 81 6.20 16.24 1.03
N GLY A 82 6.77 16.31 -0.17
CA GLY A 82 6.63 17.54 -0.97
C GLY A 82 5.15 17.91 -1.27
N ARG A 83 4.17 17.17 -0.71
CA ARG A 83 2.72 17.25 -0.91
C ARG A 83 1.95 17.00 0.40
N ALA A 84 2.41 17.53 1.54
CA ALA A 84 1.70 17.40 2.83
C ALA A 84 0.27 17.98 2.79
N ASP A 85 -0.01 18.83 1.81
CA ASP A 85 -1.28 19.55 1.64
C ASP A 85 -2.28 18.79 0.75
N GLU A 86 -1.83 17.72 0.07
CA GLU A 86 -2.66 16.90 -0.80
C GLU A 86 -2.98 15.56 -0.12
N GLY A 87 -4.24 15.13 -0.17
CA GLY A 87 -4.66 13.86 0.42
C GLY A 87 -3.92 12.65 -0.14
N PHE A 88 -4.07 11.50 0.52
CA PHE A 88 -3.45 10.25 0.09
C PHE A 88 -3.84 9.91 -1.37
N PRO A 89 -2.88 9.67 -2.28
CA PRO A 89 -3.11 9.86 -3.73
C PRO A 89 -3.83 8.68 -4.42
N TYR A 90 -4.06 7.57 -3.73
CA TYR A 90 -4.77 6.41 -4.27
C TYR A 90 -5.58 5.70 -3.18
N PRO A 91 -6.67 5.01 -3.51
CA PRO A 91 -7.49 4.30 -2.53
C PRO A 91 -6.83 3.01 -2.03
N ILE A 92 -7.23 2.58 -0.83
CA ILE A 92 -6.90 1.28 -0.24
C ILE A 92 -8.20 0.49 -0.06
N ILE A 93 -8.27 -0.72 -0.62
CA ILE A 93 -9.40 -1.64 -0.47
C ILE A 93 -9.27 -2.38 0.85
N ALA A 94 -10.34 -2.37 1.64
CA ALA A 94 -10.52 -3.24 2.80
C ALA A 94 -11.18 -4.55 2.38
N ASP A 95 -10.44 -5.66 2.47
CA ASP A 95 -10.93 -7.02 2.19
C ASP A 95 -10.96 -7.85 3.49
N GLU A 96 -11.74 -7.39 4.46
CA GLU A 96 -11.92 -8.07 5.76
C GLU A 96 -12.44 -9.52 5.59
N SER A 97 -13.26 -9.73 4.56
CA SER A 97 -13.82 -11.05 4.20
C SER A 97 -12.79 -12.00 3.60
N ARG A 98 -11.64 -11.49 3.14
CA ARG A 98 -10.62 -12.21 2.35
C ARG A 98 -11.15 -12.78 1.03
N ALA A 99 -12.32 -12.36 0.58
CA ALA A 99 -12.95 -12.89 -0.62
C ALA A 99 -12.13 -12.54 -1.88
N LEU A 100 -11.63 -11.31 -1.96
CA LEU A 100 -10.78 -10.88 -3.07
C LEU A 100 -9.41 -11.53 -2.98
N ALA A 101 -8.83 -11.62 -1.78
CA ALA A 101 -7.54 -12.26 -1.55
C ALA A 101 -7.56 -13.74 -1.95
N VAL A 102 -8.64 -14.46 -1.65
CA VAL A 102 -8.85 -15.86 -2.08
C VAL A 102 -9.03 -15.94 -3.60
N GLN A 103 -9.93 -15.13 -4.17
CA GLN A 103 -10.22 -15.16 -5.61
C GLN A 103 -8.99 -14.84 -6.48
N LEU A 104 -8.15 -13.93 -6.01
CA LEU A 104 -6.96 -13.47 -6.74
C LEU A 104 -5.70 -14.25 -6.36
N GLY A 105 -5.81 -15.27 -5.50
CA GLY A 105 -4.69 -16.12 -5.09
C GLY A 105 -3.59 -15.36 -4.35
N MET A 106 -3.97 -14.33 -3.59
CA MET A 106 -3.05 -13.43 -2.90
C MET A 106 -2.76 -13.85 -1.46
N LEU A 107 -3.22 -15.01 -0.99
CA LEU A 107 -2.98 -15.41 0.41
C LEU A 107 -1.54 -15.90 0.62
N ASP A 108 -0.89 -15.39 1.66
CA ASP A 108 0.42 -15.89 2.07
C ASP A 108 0.25 -17.28 2.74
N PRO A 109 1.05 -18.29 2.37
CA PRO A 109 0.89 -19.64 2.92
C PRO A 109 1.31 -19.75 4.40
N VAL A 110 2.11 -18.81 4.91
CA VAL A 110 2.71 -18.87 6.25
C VAL A 110 2.19 -17.76 7.14
N GLU A 111 2.06 -16.54 6.61
CA GLU A 111 1.69 -15.38 7.42
C GLU A 111 0.21 -15.39 7.80
N ARG A 112 -0.03 -15.24 9.10
CA ARG A 112 -1.36 -15.22 9.70
C ARG A 112 -1.48 -14.01 10.62
N ASP A 113 -2.70 -13.52 10.77
CA ASP A 113 -3.02 -12.52 11.80
C ASP A 113 -3.07 -13.14 13.21
N LYS A 114 -3.39 -12.30 14.19
CA LYS A 114 -3.49 -12.69 15.61
C LYS A 114 -4.57 -13.76 15.87
N ASP A 115 -5.57 -13.83 14.99
CA ASP A 115 -6.67 -14.78 15.08
C ASP A 115 -6.39 -16.06 14.24
N GLY A 116 -5.19 -16.17 13.65
CA GLY A 116 -4.75 -17.32 12.87
C GLY A 116 -5.28 -17.33 11.43
N LEU A 117 -5.91 -16.25 10.96
CA LEU A 117 -6.42 -16.15 9.60
C LEU A 117 -5.29 -15.72 8.65
N PRO A 118 -5.26 -16.25 7.41
CA PRO A 118 -4.22 -15.93 6.46
C PRO A 118 -4.26 -14.45 6.05
N LEU A 119 -3.09 -13.84 5.94
CA LEU A 119 -2.89 -12.49 5.42
C LEU A 119 -2.62 -12.51 3.92
N THR A 120 -2.68 -11.34 3.27
CA THR A 120 -2.24 -11.23 1.89
C THR A 120 -0.72 -11.26 1.78
N CYS A 121 -0.19 -11.93 0.77
CA CYS A 121 1.17 -11.77 0.29
C CYS A 121 1.34 -10.38 -0.36
N ARG A 122 2.57 -10.03 -0.77
CA ARG A 122 2.87 -8.78 -1.48
C ARG A 122 2.64 -8.96 -2.99
N ALA A 123 1.38 -9.01 -3.40
CA ALA A 123 1.00 -9.19 -4.79
C ALA A 123 0.97 -7.86 -5.56
N VAL A 124 1.24 -7.92 -6.86
CA VAL A 124 1.08 -6.81 -7.82
C VAL A 124 0.44 -7.37 -9.08
N PHE A 125 -0.66 -6.78 -9.51
CA PHE A 125 -1.39 -7.12 -10.73
C PHE A 125 -1.46 -5.89 -11.64
N ILE A 126 -0.95 -6.04 -12.86
CA ILE A 126 -1.05 -5.04 -13.92
C ILE A 126 -2.21 -5.42 -14.82
N ILE A 127 -3.23 -4.57 -14.84
CA ILE A 127 -4.49 -4.78 -15.55
C ILE A 127 -4.53 -3.87 -16.77
N GLY A 128 -4.75 -4.47 -17.95
CA GLY A 128 -4.85 -3.73 -19.20
C GLY A 128 -6.18 -2.97 -19.35
N PRO A 129 -6.28 -2.07 -20.34
CA PRO A 129 -7.52 -1.31 -20.61
C PRO A 129 -8.75 -2.19 -20.86
N GLU A 130 -8.54 -3.37 -21.44
CA GLU A 130 -9.56 -4.41 -21.70
C GLU A 130 -9.89 -5.28 -20.49
N LYS A 131 -9.46 -4.89 -19.27
CA LYS A 131 -9.72 -5.62 -18.01
C LYS A 131 -9.10 -7.02 -17.94
N THR A 132 -8.16 -7.29 -18.83
CA THR A 132 -7.36 -8.52 -18.84
C THR A 132 -6.12 -8.32 -17.97
N LEU A 133 -5.79 -9.31 -17.16
CA LEU A 133 -4.50 -9.37 -16.47
C LEU A 133 -3.37 -9.42 -17.52
N ARG A 134 -2.38 -8.54 -17.38
CA ARG A 134 -1.21 -8.46 -18.28
C ARG A 134 0.06 -8.96 -17.62
N LEU A 135 0.20 -8.75 -16.32
CA LEU A 135 1.34 -9.20 -15.54
C LEU A 135 0.92 -9.35 -14.07
N SER A 136 1.42 -10.39 -13.42
CA SER A 136 1.29 -10.57 -11.97
C SER A 136 2.65 -10.88 -11.35
N VAL A 137 2.94 -10.27 -10.21
CA VAL A 137 4.11 -10.60 -9.38
C VAL A 137 3.65 -10.91 -7.97
N LEU A 138 4.15 -11.99 -7.39
CA LEU A 138 3.84 -12.41 -6.03
C LEU A 138 5.14 -12.44 -5.23
N TYR A 139 5.27 -11.53 -4.26
CA TYR A 139 6.37 -11.55 -3.30
C TYR A 139 5.88 -12.07 -1.95
N PRO A 140 6.71 -12.84 -1.21
CA PRO A 140 6.39 -13.20 0.17
C PRO A 140 6.40 -11.95 1.06
N ALA A 141 5.73 -12.01 2.21
CA ALA A 141 5.69 -10.88 3.14
C ALA A 141 7.08 -10.40 3.61
N THR A 142 8.08 -11.27 3.63
CA THR A 142 9.45 -10.99 4.09
C THR A 142 10.29 -10.16 3.12
N THR A 143 9.93 -10.10 1.84
CA THR A 143 10.72 -9.42 0.80
C THR A 143 9.99 -8.17 0.33
N GLY A 144 10.54 -6.99 0.61
CA GLY A 144 10.01 -5.72 0.08
C GLY A 144 10.16 -5.65 -1.44
N ARG A 145 9.16 -5.08 -2.13
CA ARG A 145 9.13 -4.92 -3.58
C ARG A 145 10.00 -3.76 -4.05
N SER A 146 10.53 -3.89 -5.27
CA SER A 146 11.16 -2.79 -6.00
C SER A 146 10.11 -2.12 -6.89
N PHE A 147 9.80 -0.85 -6.60
CA PHE A 147 8.85 0.00 -7.32
C PHE A 147 9.55 1.09 -8.14
#